data_AF-A0AAD3MRV4-F1
#
_entry.id   AF-A0AAD3MRV4-F1
#
_cell.length_a   1.000
_cell.length_b   1.000
_cell.length_c   1.000
_cell.angle_alpha   90.00
_cell.angle_beta   90.00
_cell.angle_gamma   90.00
#
_symmetry.space_group_name_H-M   'P 1'
#
loop_
_entity.id
_entity.type
_entity.pdbx_description
1 polymer ?
#
loop_
_entity_poly.entity_id
_entity_poly.type
_entity_poly.pdbx_seq_one_letter_code
_entity_poly.pdbx_strand_id
1 'polypeptide(L)'
;MSLKTKKKTRTSFGATAPPFIDYLKDILRRYPDGGQILKELIQNADDAQATEVVFIHDERSYGTKNLWTDELGKYQGPALYAYNNAAFTDDDWEGIQMAGRSVKRNDPNKVGRFGIGFNSVYHTTDNRRHIKWQEEDQKHDEHAVWNELLMKEVLPQAYLLIIQDAIKLAQQSILPIPSMYDLWPDISQVQHKDKWHVVALDVLRLLFRQNVAILSLAKDERKFITLSEAVFPCNGQTSPDTLAAIKRTLVSCGENLVTLPSSVARAIEEVCPYFNTLKHVTPTFVRDILRRTGVHNISKEDRLCLLEYILSDGKYSELGGLQLLPLNDGSFRAFTNREEDTALIDSSDFPR
;
A
#
# COMPACT_ATOMS: atom_id res chain seq x y z
N MET A 1 -9.76 41.62 -46.58
CA MET A 1 -10.73 40.66 -45.98
C MET A 1 -10.15 39.26 -46.10
N SER A 2 -9.69 38.67 -45.00
CA SER A 2 -9.10 37.32 -44.98
C SER A 2 -10.11 36.33 -44.40
N LEU A 3 -10.54 35.37 -45.22
CA LEU A 3 -11.50 34.32 -44.88
C LEU A 3 -10.77 33.22 -44.09
N LYS A 4 -11.12 33.06 -42.81
CA LYS A 4 -10.67 31.93 -41.97
C LYS A 4 -11.34 30.64 -42.46
N THR A 5 -10.54 29.71 -42.97
CA THR A 5 -10.94 28.34 -43.28
C THR A 5 -11.12 27.52 -41.99
N LYS A 6 -12.35 27.08 -41.70
CA LYS A 6 -12.66 26.09 -40.66
C LYS A 6 -12.10 24.73 -41.08
N LYS A 7 -11.13 24.19 -40.34
CA LYS A 7 -10.72 22.78 -40.46
C LYS A 7 -11.88 21.87 -40.01
N LYS A 8 -12.46 21.10 -40.95
CA LYS A 8 -13.33 19.95 -40.64
C LYS A 8 -12.49 18.87 -39.96
N THR A 9 -12.86 18.45 -38.75
CA THR A 9 -12.37 17.24 -38.11
C THR A 9 -12.78 16.03 -38.95
N ARG A 10 -11.80 15.23 -39.39
CA ARG A 10 -12.04 13.94 -40.06
C ARG A 10 -12.62 12.97 -39.03
N THR A 11 -13.83 12.45 -39.27
CA THR A 11 -14.33 11.25 -38.58
C THR A 11 -13.47 10.06 -38.99
N SER A 12 -12.94 9.30 -38.03
CA SER A 12 -12.13 8.11 -38.32
C SER A 12 -12.99 7.05 -39.02
N PHE A 13 -12.48 6.48 -40.11
CA PHE A 13 -13.10 5.33 -40.78
C PHE A 13 -12.69 4.03 -40.06
N GLY A 14 -13.66 3.23 -39.64
CA GLY A 14 -13.45 1.94 -38.98
C GLY A 14 -14.72 1.39 -38.34
N ALA A 15 -14.82 0.07 -38.19
CA ALA A 15 -15.90 -0.56 -37.45
C ALA A 15 -15.84 -0.15 -35.97
N THR A 16 -16.98 0.26 -35.41
CA THR A 16 -17.11 0.53 -33.96
C THR A 16 -17.36 -0.80 -33.25
N ALA A 17 -16.63 -1.05 -32.17
CA ALA A 17 -16.86 -2.24 -31.35
C ALA A 17 -18.28 -2.17 -30.76
N PRO A 18 -19.10 -3.23 -30.88
CA PRO A 18 -20.42 -3.24 -30.29
C PRO A 18 -20.33 -3.16 -28.76
N PRO A 19 -21.35 -2.58 -28.09
CA PRO A 19 -21.45 -2.59 -26.64
C PRO A 19 -21.29 -4.00 -26.06
N PHE A 20 -20.63 -4.11 -24.91
CA PHE A 20 -20.42 -5.39 -24.23
C PHE A 20 -21.74 -6.13 -23.92
N ILE A 21 -22.83 -5.39 -23.71
CA ILE A 21 -24.15 -5.98 -23.49
C ILE A 21 -24.68 -6.74 -24.71
N ASP A 22 -24.31 -6.33 -25.93
CA ASP A 22 -24.71 -7.03 -27.15
C ASP A 22 -23.91 -8.32 -27.33
N TYR A 23 -22.65 -8.33 -26.89
CA TYR A 23 -21.85 -9.55 -26.78
C TYR A 23 -22.46 -10.55 -25.77
N LEU A 24 -22.92 -10.08 -24.61
CA LEU A 24 -23.62 -10.92 -23.64
C LEU A 24 -24.95 -11.44 -24.17
N LYS A 25 -25.77 -10.60 -24.82
CA LYS A 25 -27.02 -11.04 -25.46
C LYS A 25 -26.79 -12.12 -26.51
N ASP A 26 -25.72 -12.02 -27.29
CA ASP A 26 -25.35 -13.03 -28.27
C ASP A 26 -24.88 -14.34 -27.64
N ILE A 27 -24.22 -14.30 -26.47
CA ILE A 27 -23.93 -15.49 -25.67
C ILE A 27 -25.24 -16.13 -25.19
N LEU A 28 -26.12 -15.36 -24.55
CA LEU A 28 -27.36 -15.88 -23.96
C LEU A 28 -28.31 -16.46 -25.03
N ARG A 29 -28.34 -15.87 -26.24
CA ARG A 29 -29.09 -16.43 -27.38
C ARG A 29 -28.56 -17.78 -27.88
N ARG A 30 -27.26 -18.05 -27.70
CA ARG A 30 -26.62 -19.32 -28.10
C ARG A 30 -26.77 -20.41 -27.03
N TYR A 31 -27.23 -20.05 -25.83
CA TYR A 31 -27.43 -20.93 -24.67
C TYR A 31 -28.89 -20.84 -24.18
N PRO A 32 -29.86 -21.43 -24.89
CA PRO A 32 -31.27 -21.33 -24.51
C PRO A 32 -31.57 -21.96 -23.13
N ASP A 33 -32.44 -21.31 -22.35
CA ASP A 33 -32.79 -21.66 -20.97
C ASP A 33 -33.34 -23.09 -20.81
N GLY A 34 -32.80 -23.85 -19.85
CA GLY A 34 -33.25 -25.24 -19.60
C GLY A 34 -32.40 -26.10 -18.65
N GLY A 35 -31.69 -25.50 -17.68
CA GLY A 35 -30.87 -26.25 -16.71
C GLY A 35 -29.37 -26.33 -17.03
N GLN A 36 -28.92 -25.70 -18.12
CA GLN A 36 -27.51 -25.60 -18.47
C GLN A 36 -26.70 -24.83 -17.40
N ILE A 37 -27.29 -23.81 -16.77
CA ILE A 37 -26.63 -22.99 -15.73
C ILE A 37 -26.11 -23.85 -14.58
N LEU A 38 -26.93 -24.79 -14.09
CA LEU A 38 -26.52 -25.68 -13.00
C LEU A 38 -25.40 -26.63 -13.44
N LYS A 39 -25.45 -27.12 -14.69
CA LYS A 39 -24.39 -27.97 -15.25
C LYS A 39 -23.06 -27.22 -15.36
N GLU A 40 -23.09 -25.96 -15.78
CA GLU A 40 -21.88 -25.12 -15.86
C GLU A 40 -21.30 -24.82 -14.46
N LEU A 41 -22.16 -24.56 -13.46
CA LEU A 41 -21.71 -24.33 -12.08
C LEU A 41 -21.11 -25.60 -11.44
N ILE A 42 -21.71 -26.76 -11.71
CA ILE A 42 -21.15 -28.06 -11.30
C ILE A 42 -19.82 -28.32 -12.01
N GLN A 43 -19.74 -28.04 -13.31
CA GLN A 43 -18.51 -28.21 -14.07
C GLN A 43 -17.38 -27.28 -13.60
N ASN A 44 -17.69 -26.03 -13.24
CA ASN A 44 -16.71 -25.13 -12.64
C ASN A 44 -16.19 -25.65 -11.30
N ALA A 45 -17.06 -26.27 -10.50
CA ALA A 45 -16.68 -26.87 -9.23
C ALA A 45 -15.79 -28.12 -9.45
N ASP A 46 -16.12 -28.95 -10.45
CA ASP A 46 -15.32 -30.11 -10.86
C ASP A 46 -13.94 -29.70 -11.40
N ASP A 47 -13.88 -28.67 -12.24
CA ASP A 47 -12.63 -28.06 -12.74
C ASP A 47 -11.73 -27.52 -11.61
N ALA A 48 -12.34 -27.14 -10.48
CA ALA A 48 -11.69 -26.70 -9.25
C ALA A 48 -11.42 -27.84 -8.25
N GLN A 49 -11.74 -29.09 -8.63
CA GLN A 49 -11.60 -30.30 -7.80
C GLN A 49 -12.41 -30.26 -6.50
N ALA A 50 -13.55 -29.57 -6.50
CA ALA A 50 -14.48 -29.58 -5.38
C ALA A 50 -15.09 -30.99 -5.20
N THR A 51 -15.25 -31.42 -3.95
CA THR A 51 -15.90 -32.70 -3.61
C THR A 51 -17.38 -32.52 -3.26
N GLU A 52 -17.81 -31.28 -3.07
CA GLU A 52 -19.18 -30.94 -2.70
C GLU A 52 -19.65 -29.70 -3.47
N VAL A 53 -20.90 -29.76 -3.96
CA VAL A 53 -21.61 -28.63 -4.56
C VAL A 53 -23.00 -28.55 -3.94
N VAL A 54 -23.39 -27.37 -3.47
CA VAL A 54 -24.69 -27.14 -2.83
C VAL A 54 -25.40 -26.00 -3.56
N PHE A 55 -26.66 -26.25 -3.93
CA PHE A 55 -27.55 -25.22 -4.47
C PHE A 55 -28.66 -24.92 -3.46
N ILE A 56 -28.84 -23.65 -3.15
CA ILE A 56 -29.86 -23.20 -2.20
C ILE A 56 -30.72 -22.15 -2.89
N HIS A 57 -32.00 -22.44 -3.06
CA HIS A 57 -32.99 -21.41 -3.38
C HIS A 57 -33.40 -20.73 -2.07
N ASP A 58 -32.88 -19.52 -1.85
CA ASP A 58 -33.19 -18.70 -0.69
C ASP A 58 -34.32 -17.74 -1.06
N GLU A 59 -35.50 -17.94 -0.49
CA GLU A 59 -36.68 -17.09 -0.74
C GLU A 59 -36.74 -15.85 0.17
N ARG A 60 -35.76 -15.68 1.07
CA ARG A 60 -35.72 -14.54 1.98
C ARG A 60 -35.56 -13.24 1.20
N SER A 61 -36.13 -12.18 1.77
CA SER A 61 -35.91 -10.81 1.32
C SER A 61 -35.21 -10.03 2.43
N TYR A 62 -34.14 -9.34 2.08
CA TYR A 62 -33.32 -8.58 3.01
C TYR A 62 -33.75 -7.11 3.04
N GLY A 63 -33.39 -6.43 4.14
CA GLY A 63 -33.77 -5.03 4.35
C GLY A 63 -33.10 -4.11 3.34
N THR A 64 -33.87 -3.20 2.74
CA THR A 64 -33.38 -2.27 1.70
C THR A 64 -32.87 -0.94 2.25
N LYS A 65 -32.79 -0.79 3.59
CA LYS A 65 -32.50 0.50 4.25
C LYS A 65 -31.02 0.89 4.25
N ASN A 66 -30.12 -0.10 4.26
CA ASN A 66 -28.67 0.11 4.31
C ASN A 66 -28.01 -0.52 3.07
N LEU A 67 -28.57 -0.24 1.90
CA LEU A 67 -28.02 -0.70 0.65
C LEU A 67 -27.05 0.32 0.09
N TRP A 68 -26.16 -0.19 -0.74
CA TRP A 68 -25.18 0.61 -1.45
C TRP A 68 -25.83 1.59 -2.44
N THR A 69 -26.92 1.20 -3.10
CA THR A 69 -27.88 2.11 -3.75
C THR A 69 -29.30 1.57 -3.57
N ASP A 70 -30.30 2.45 -3.59
CA ASP A 70 -31.72 2.07 -3.49
C ASP A 70 -32.16 1.16 -4.65
N GLU A 71 -31.54 1.34 -5.82
CA GLU A 71 -31.75 0.47 -6.98
C GLU A 71 -31.31 -0.97 -6.76
N LEU A 72 -30.40 -1.22 -5.82
CA LEU A 72 -30.06 -2.58 -5.42
C LEU A 72 -31.14 -3.24 -4.58
N GLY A 73 -32.13 -2.47 -4.13
CA GLY A 73 -33.30 -2.98 -3.42
C GLY A 73 -34.04 -4.05 -4.22
N LYS A 74 -34.08 -3.91 -5.55
CA LYS A 74 -34.66 -4.93 -6.44
C LYS A 74 -33.91 -6.26 -6.44
N TYR A 75 -32.67 -6.29 -5.94
CA TYR A 75 -31.84 -7.50 -5.83
C TYR A 75 -31.74 -8.03 -4.38
N GLN A 76 -32.45 -7.44 -3.42
CA GLN A 76 -32.50 -7.95 -2.03
C GLN A 76 -33.53 -9.06 -1.83
N GLY A 77 -34.25 -9.46 -2.88
CA GLY A 77 -35.24 -10.52 -2.84
C GLY A 77 -34.65 -11.93 -2.96
N PRO A 78 -35.49 -12.90 -3.33
CA PRO A 78 -35.07 -14.30 -3.50
C PRO A 78 -33.85 -14.46 -4.41
N ALA A 79 -32.95 -15.36 -4.03
CA ALA A 79 -31.70 -15.63 -4.74
C ALA A 79 -31.38 -17.13 -4.79
N LEU A 80 -30.74 -17.55 -5.88
CA LEU A 80 -30.13 -18.87 -5.98
C LEU A 80 -28.65 -18.78 -5.57
N TYR A 81 -28.30 -19.40 -4.46
CA TYR A 81 -26.92 -19.58 -4.02
C TYR A 81 -26.34 -20.86 -4.60
N ALA A 82 -25.09 -20.79 -5.07
CA ALA A 82 -24.30 -21.93 -5.47
C ALA A 82 -22.99 -21.93 -4.69
N TYR A 83 -22.75 -22.99 -3.91
CA TYR A 83 -21.56 -23.19 -3.10
C TYR A 83 -20.79 -24.41 -3.61
N ASN A 84 -19.46 -24.35 -3.56
CA ASN A 84 -18.59 -25.51 -3.64
C ASN A 84 -17.45 -25.35 -2.64
N ASN A 85 -16.83 -26.46 -2.25
CA ASN A 85 -15.79 -26.47 -1.21
C ASN A 85 -14.36 -26.26 -1.73
N ALA A 86 -14.17 -25.87 -3.00
CA ALA A 86 -12.87 -25.48 -3.54
C ALA A 86 -12.64 -23.96 -3.38
N ALA A 87 -11.39 -23.59 -3.12
CA ALA A 87 -10.97 -22.19 -3.06
C ALA A 87 -10.54 -21.69 -4.45
N PHE A 88 -10.80 -20.42 -4.75
CA PHE A 88 -10.31 -19.79 -5.97
C PHE A 88 -8.78 -19.65 -5.94
N THR A 89 -8.14 -19.96 -7.07
CA THR A 89 -6.74 -19.60 -7.33
C THR A 89 -6.65 -18.21 -7.96
N ASP A 90 -5.44 -17.63 -8.02
CA ASP A 90 -5.19 -16.35 -8.69
C ASP A 90 -5.60 -16.39 -10.17
N ASP A 91 -5.34 -17.51 -10.85
CA ASP A 91 -5.76 -17.74 -12.25
C ASP A 91 -7.29 -17.78 -12.40
N ASP A 92 -8.02 -18.29 -11.40
CA ASP A 92 -9.49 -18.30 -11.42
C ASP A 92 -10.06 -16.89 -11.20
N TRP A 93 -9.39 -16.07 -10.38
CA TRP A 93 -9.74 -14.65 -10.19
C TRP A 93 -9.49 -13.80 -11.44
N GLU A 94 -8.43 -14.08 -12.19
CA GLU A 94 -8.18 -13.43 -13.47
C GLU A 94 -9.17 -13.95 -14.54
N GLY A 95 -9.40 -15.26 -14.59
CA GLY A 95 -10.27 -15.90 -15.57
C GLY A 95 -11.74 -15.47 -15.47
N ILE A 96 -12.28 -15.29 -14.25
CA ILE A 96 -13.69 -14.89 -14.04
C ILE A 96 -13.98 -13.46 -14.54
N GLN A 97 -12.96 -12.62 -14.67
CA GLN A 97 -13.08 -11.24 -15.17
C GLN A 97 -13.05 -11.17 -16.70
N MET A 98 -12.55 -12.22 -17.38
CA MET A 98 -12.40 -12.25 -18.83
C MET A 98 -13.63 -12.85 -19.51
N ALA A 99 -14.64 -12.02 -19.78
CA ALA A 99 -15.82 -12.43 -20.53
C ALA A 99 -15.48 -12.75 -22.01
N GLY A 100 -15.13 -14.00 -22.29
CA GLY A 100 -14.90 -14.51 -23.65
C GLY A 100 -13.44 -14.78 -24.05
N ARG A 101 -12.47 -14.55 -23.15
CA ARG A 101 -11.06 -14.92 -23.37
C ARG A 101 -10.63 -15.86 -22.25
N SER A 102 -10.77 -17.16 -22.48
CA SER A 102 -10.30 -18.15 -21.51
C SER A 102 -8.77 -18.23 -21.52
N VAL A 103 -8.16 -18.08 -20.34
CA VAL A 103 -6.75 -18.40 -20.07
C VAL A 103 -6.50 -19.90 -20.21
N LYS A 104 -7.56 -20.73 -20.10
CA LYS A 104 -7.54 -22.20 -20.12
C LYS A 104 -7.53 -22.79 -21.55
N ARG A 105 -7.21 -22.01 -22.59
CA ARG A 105 -7.26 -22.45 -24.00
C ARG A 105 -6.31 -23.62 -24.32
N ASN A 106 -5.26 -23.80 -23.53
CA ASN A 106 -4.18 -24.78 -23.74
C ASN A 106 -4.21 -25.98 -22.77
N ASP A 107 -5.16 -26.06 -21.82
CA ASP A 107 -5.26 -27.18 -20.89
C ASP A 107 -6.29 -28.22 -21.41
N PRO A 108 -5.86 -29.43 -21.82
CA PRO A 108 -6.74 -30.45 -22.37
C PRO A 108 -7.65 -31.12 -21.31
N ASN A 109 -7.36 -30.98 -20.01
CA ASN A 109 -8.13 -31.59 -18.93
C ASN A 109 -9.26 -30.70 -18.40
N LYS A 110 -9.31 -29.42 -18.82
CA LYS A 110 -10.37 -28.48 -18.41
C LYS A 110 -11.33 -28.22 -19.58
N VAL A 111 -12.61 -28.49 -19.37
CA VAL A 111 -13.60 -28.50 -20.46
C VAL A 111 -14.07 -27.07 -20.82
N GLY A 112 -13.94 -26.10 -19.91
CA GLY A 112 -14.32 -24.69 -20.07
C GLY A 112 -13.44 -23.88 -21.05
N ARG A 113 -13.43 -24.24 -22.34
CA ARG A 113 -12.54 -23.67 -23.38
C ARG A 113 -12.75 -22.19 -23.71
N PHE A 114 -13.85 -21.57 -23.30
CA PHE A 114 -14.18 -20.20 -23.72
C PHE A 114 -14.49 -19.21 -22.59
N GLY A 115 -14.54 -19.65 -21.33
CA GLY A 115 -14.98 -18.78 -20.21
C GLY A 115 -16.43 -18.29 -20.38
N ILE A 116 -17.20 -18.94 -21.25
CA ILE A 116 -18.58 -18.57 -21.62
C ILE A 116 -19.59 -19.20 -20.66
N GLY A 117 -19.29 -20.38 -20.12
CA GLY A 117 -20.16 -21.14 -19.21
C GLY A 117 -20.59 -20.33 -17.99
N PHE A 118 -19.65 -19.61 -17.38
CA PHE A 118 -19.96 -18.72 -16.26
C PHE A 118 -20.91 -17.57 -16.68
N ASN A 119 -20.81 -17.03 -17.90
CA ASN A 119 -21.71 -15.98 -18.40
C ASN A 119 -23.18 -16.43 -18.54
N SER A 120 -23.47 -17.74 -18.50
CA SER A 120 -24.86 -18.24 -18.47
C SER A 120 -25.63 -17.79 -17.22
N VAL A 121 -24.95 -17.38 -16.14
CA VAL A 121 -25.60 -16.81 -14.94
C VAL A 121 -26.32 -15.47 -15.24
N TYR A 122 -26.00 -14.80 -16.36
CA TYR A 122 -26.78 -13.63 -16.79
C TYR A 122 -28.20 -13.96 -17.30
N HIS A 123 -28.56 -15.24 -17.46
CA HIS A 123 -29.95 -15.65 -17.62
C HIS A 123 -30.77 -15.42 -16.33
N THR A 124 -30.10 -15.38 -15.16
CA THR A 124 -30.76 -15.29 -13.85
C THR A 124 -30.42 -14.02 -13.06
N THR A 125 -29.36 -13.28 -13.40
CA THR A 125 -29.01 -12.00 -12.75
C THR A 125 -28.16 -11.06 -13.62
N ASP A 126 -28.47 -9.76 -13.60
CA ASP A 126 -27.83 -8.74 -14.44
C ASP A 126 -26.51 -8.15 -13.86
N ASN A 127 -26.10 -8.51 -12.64
CA ASN A 127 -25.03 -7.80 -11.92
C ASN A 127 -23.72 -8.61 -11.79
N ARG A 128 -22.60 -8.03 -12.25
CA ARG A 128 -21.22 -8.43 -11.87
C ARG A 128 -20.29 -7.23 -11.64
N ARG A 129 -20.10 -6.85 -10.37
CA ARG A 129 -18.86 -6.27 -9.81
C ARG A 129 -17.99 -5.36 -10.73
N HIS A 130 -18.53 -4.26 -11.28
CA HIS A 130 -17.73 -3.13 -11.80
C HIS A 130 -18.10 -1.85 -11.06
N ILE A 131 -17.12 -1.16 -10.48
CA ILE A 131 -17.32 0.16 -9.86
C ILE A 131 -17.41 1.19 -11.00
N LYS A 132 -18.61 1.72 -11.20
CA LYS A 132 -18.88 2.82 -12.14
C LYS A 132 -18.45 4.14 -11.50
N TRP A 133 -17.66 4.93 -12.21
CA TRP A 133 -17.09 6.18 -11.70
C TRP A 133 -17.68 7.38 -12.44
N GLN A 134 -17.77 8.55 -11.80
CA GLN A 134 -18.20 9.76 -12.49
C GLN A 134 -17.21 10.19 -13.58
N GLU A 135 -17.75 10.61 -14.72
CA GLU A 135 -17.06 11.32 -15.80
C GLU A 135 -17.75 12.69 -16.03
N GLU A 136 -17.10 13.61 -16.75
CA GLU A 136 -17.50 15.02 -16.84
C GLU A 136 -18.95 15.24 -17.34
N ASP A 137 -19.44 14.33 -18.17
CA ASP A 137 -20.78 14.31 -18.77
C ASP A 137 -21.82 13.52 -17.96
N GLN A 138 -21.41 12.82 -16.90
CA GLN A 138 -22.23 11.89 -16.10
C GLN A 138 -22.61 12.42 -14.71
N LYS A 139 -22.58 13.74 -14.49
CA LYS A 139 -22.85 14.37 -13.17
C LYS A 139 -24.23 14.09 -12.56
N HIS A 140 -25.16 13.52 -13.34
CA HIS A 140 -26.52 13.18 -12.90
C HIS A 140 -26.73 11.65 -12.79
N ASP A 141 -25.67 10.85 -12.95
CA ASP A 141 -25.72 9.40 -12.83
C ASP A 141 -25.62 8.99 -11.36
N GLU A 142 -26.76 8.74 -10.72
CA GLU A 142 -26.85 8.50 -9.28
C GLU A 142 -25.96 7.35 -8.80
N HIS A 143 -25.77 6.30 -9.61
CA HIS A 143 -24.86 5.20 -9.26
C HIS A 143 -23.39 5.61 -9.26
N ALA A 144 -22.98 6.43 -10.24
CA ALA A 144 -21.61 6.93 -10.30
C ALA A 144 -21.33 7.87 -9.13
N VAL A 145 -22.33 8.68 -8.72
CA VAL A 145 -22.29 9.51 -7.49
C VAL A 145 -22.12 8.63 -6.25
N TRP A 146 -22.95 7.58 -6.09
CA TRP A 146 -22.89 6.70 -4.92
C TRP A 146 -21.57 5.94 -4.82
N ASN A 147 -21.06 5.40 -5.93
CA ASN A 147 -19.76 4.74 -5.97
C ASN A 147 -18.63 5.70 -5.62
N GLU A 148 -18.68 6.93 -6.13
CA GLU A 148 -17.68 7.95 -5.78
C GLU A 148 -17.73 8.28 -4.29
N LEU A 149 -18.92 8.47 -3.72
CA LEU A 149 -19.08 8.68 -2.27
C LEU A 149 -18.56 7.50 -1.48
N LEU A 150 -18.83 6.27 -1.90
CA LEU A 150 -18.38 5.13 -1.12
C LEU A 150 -16.86 4.97 -1.15
N MET A 151 -16.27 5.17 -2.33
CA MET A 151 -14.82 5.09 -2.50
C MET A 151 -14.09 6.23 -1.78
N LYS A 152 -14.69 7.42 -1.65
CA LYS A 152 -14.09 8.59 -0.99
C LYS A 152 -14.39 8.68 0.50
N GLU A 153 -15.57 8.27 0.95
CA GLU A 153 -16.04 8.51 2.33
C GLU A 153 -16.02 7.24 3.19
N VAL A 154 -16.40 6.08 2.65
CA VAL A 154 -16.57 4.84 3.43
C VAL A 154 -15.34 3.96 3.36
N LEU A 155 -14.80 3.74 2.15
CA LEU A 155 -13.67 2.84 1.95
C LEU A 155 -12.44 3.27 2.79
N PRO A 156 -12.06 4.57 2.87
CA PRO A 156 -10.95 4.97 3.72
C PRO A 156 -11.15 4.62 5.20
N GLN A 157 -12.37 4.75 5.71
CA GLN A 157 -12.71 4.41 7.11
C GLN A 157 -12.64 2.91 7.34
N ALA A 158 -13.19 2.10 6.43
CA ALA A 158 -13.12 0.64 6.51
C ALA A 158 -11.66 0.15 6.44
N TYR A 159 -10.86 0.75 5.57
CA TYR A 159 -9.44 0.41 5.42
C TYR A 159 -8.64 0.73 6.70
N LEU A 160 -8.93 1.86 7.34
CA LEU A 160 -8.34 2.22 8.61
C LEU A 160 -8.64 1.17 9.70
N LEU A 161 -9.88 0.67 9.79
CA LEU A 161 -10.24 -0.38 10.75
C LEU A 161 -9.43 -1.65 10.52
N ILE A 162 -9.21 -2.03 9.24
CA ILE A 162 -8.39 -3.19 8.88
C ILE A 162 -6.94 -2.99 9.36
N ILE A 163 -6.33 -1.82 9.13
CA ILE A 163 -4.97 -1.53 9.60
C ILE A 163 -4.92 -1.58 11.14
N GLN A 164 -5.90 -1.01 11.82
CA GLN A 164 -5.95 -1.02 13.29
C GLN A 164 -6.08 -2.44 13.86
N ASP A 165 -6.88 -3.30 13.24
CA ASP A 165 -7.01 -4.68 13.66
C ASP A 165 -5.75 -5.50 13.35
N ALA A 166 -5.10 -5.24 12.21
CA ALA A 166 -3.79 -5.82 11.89
C ALA A 166 -2.71 -5.44 12.91
N ILE A 167 -2.70 -4.19 13.39
CA ILE A 167 -1.82 -3.74 14.48
C ILE A 167 -2.09 -4.52 15.76
N LYS A 168 -3.37 -4.71 16.15
CA LYS A 168 -3.73 -5.51 17.34
C LYS A 168 -3.23 -6.96 17.20
N LEU A 169 -3.40 -7.58 16.04
CA LEU A 169 -2.91 -8.93 15.76
C LEU A 169 -1.37 -9.00 15.82
N ALA A 170 -0.69 -7.97 15.32
CA ALA A 170 0.76 -7.89 15.39
C ALA A 170 1.28 -7.72 16.82
N GLN A 171 0.62 -6.91 17.65
CA GLN A 171 0.90 -6.80 19.09
C GLN A 171 0.78 -8.15 19.81
N GLN A 172 -0.16 -8.99 19.37
CA GLN A 172 -0.40 -10.35 19.87
C GLN A 172 0.54 -11.40 19.25
N SER A 173 1.47 -11.00 18.37
CA SER A 173 2.37 -11.90 17.62
C SER A 173 1.66 -12.92 16.73
N ILE A 174 0.42 -12.63 16.33
CA ILE A 174 -0.36 -13.47 15.40
C ILE A 174 0.00 -13.11 13.97
N LEU A 175 0.14 -11.81 13.67
CA LEU A 175 0.52 -11.29 12.36
C LEU A 175 1.96 -10.78 12.37
N PRO A 176 2.84 -11.20 11.43
CA PRO A 176 4.16 -10.61 11.28
C PRO A 176 4.10 -9.11 10.95
N ILE A 177 5.02 -8.33 11.51
CA ILE A 177 5.10 -6.87 11.30
C ILE A 177 5.24 -6.48 9.82
N PRO A 178 6.07 -7.16 8.99
CA PRO A 178 6.11 -6.86 7.55
C PRO A 178 4.74 -7.00 6.88
N SER A 179 3.99 -8.06 7.20
CA SER A 179 2.65 -8.30 6.66
C SER A 179 1.64 -7.24 7.08
N MET A 180 1.82 -6.61 8.25
CA MET A 180 0.99 -5.46 8.66
C MET A 180 1.29 -4.24 7.80
N TYR A 181 2.56 -3.98 7.47
CA TYR A 181 2.92 -2.88 6.58
C TYR A 181 2.57 -3.15 5.11
N ASP A 182 2.51 -4.41 4.68
CA ASP A 182 2.03 -4.79 3.34
C ASP A 182 0.55 -4.44 3.12
N LEU A 183 -0.21 -4.23 4.21
CA LEU A 183 -1.58 -3.72 4.15
C LEU A 183 -1.66 -2.21 3.88
N TRP A 184 -0.55 -1.46 3.91
CA TRP A 184 -0.61 -0.03 3.59
C TRP A 184 -0.76 0.16 2.08
N PRO A 185 -1.55 1.15 1.61
CA PRO A 185 -1.61 1.48 0.19
C PRO A 185 -0.22 1.87 -0.33
N ASP A 186 0.31 1.09 -1.28
CA ASP A 186 1.55 1.42 -1.96
C ASP A 186 1.27 2.41 -3.10
N ILE A 187 1.56 3.69 -2.82
CA ILE A 187 1.35 4.81 -3.75
C ILE A 187 2.02 4.54 -5.10
N SER A 188 3.20 3.90 -5.11
CA SER A 188 3.96 3.67 -6.34
C SER A 188 3.31 2.63 -7.27
N GLN A 189 2.54 1.70 -6.72
CA GLN A 189 1.81 0.71 -7.52
C GLN A 189 0.52 1.28 -8.11
N VAL A 190 -0.06 2.30 -7.47
CA VAL A 190 -1.34 2.91 -7.90
C VAL A 190 -1.16 4.25 -8.61
N GLN A 191 0.06 4.79 -8.72
CA GLN A 191 0.33 6.10 -9.31
C GLN A 191 -0.18 6.28 -10.75
N HIS A 192 -0.29 5.18 -11.51
CA HIS A 192 -0.81 5.19 -12.90
C HIS A 192 -2.32 4.93 -12.99
N LYS A 193 -3.00 4.80 -11.84
CA LYS A 193 -4.42 4.52 -11.72
C LYS A 193 -5.11 5.69 -11.03
N ASP A 194 -5.35 6.79 -11.73
CA ASP A 194 -5.81 8.09 -11.19
C ASP A 194 -6.85 7.98 -10.07
N LYS A 195 -7.91 7.19 -10.28
CA LYS A 195 -9.01 7.05 -9.32
C LYS A 195 -8.59 6.29 -8.05
N TRP A 196 -7.79 5.22 -8.20
CA TRP A 196 -7.26 4.44 -7.08
C TRP A 196 -6.13 5.15 -6.36
N HIS A 197 -5.35 5.96 -7.07
CA HIS A 197 -4.34 6.82 -6.47
C HIS A 197 -4.98 7.81 -5.50
N VAL A 198 -6.05 8.50 -5.92
CA VAL A 198 -6.79 9.43 -5.04
C VAL A 198 -7.30 8.72 -3.79
N VAL A 199 -7.93 7.55 -3.94
CA VAL A 199 -8.44 6.76 -2.80
C VAL A 199 -7.31 6.33 -1.85
N ALA A 200 -6.18 5.88 -2.38
CA ALA A 200 -5.01 5.53 -1.57
C ALA A 200 -4.48 6.72 -0.78
N LEU A 201 -4.40 7.90 -1.39
CA LEU A 201 -4.03 9.13 -0.70
C LEU A 201 -5.03 9.48 0.42
N ASP A 202 -6.33 9.30 0.19
CA ASP A 202 -7.36 9.60 1.20
C ASP A 202 -7.28 8.65 2.41
N VAL A 203 -7.02 7.35 2.19
CA VAL A 203 -6.74 6.37 3.25
C VAL A 203 -5.53 6.82 4.08
N LEU A 204 -4.42 7.17 3.43
CA LEU A 204 -3.18 7.57 4.12
C LEU A 204 -3.36 8.89 4.89
N ARG A 205 -4.05 9.88 4.31
CA ARG A 205 -4.39 11.14 4.99
C ARG A 205 -5.23 10.89 6.24
N LEU A 206 -6.21 9.99 6.16
CA LEU A 206 -7.02 9.62 7.30
C LEU A 206 -6.17 8.95 8.39
N LEU A 207 -5.30 8.02 8.00
CA LEU A 207 -4.37 7.33 8.89
C LEU A 207 -3.45 8.29 9.65
N PHE A 208 -2.93 9.32 8.97
CA PHE A 208 -2.01 10.31 9.57
C PHE A 208 -2.69 11.40 10.39
N ARG A 209 -3.99 11.65 10.15
CA ARG A 209 -4.78 12.61 10.93
C ARG A 209 -5.21 12.06 12.26
N GLN A 210 -5.51 10.76 12.33
CA GLN A 210 -5.81 10.13 13.60
C GLN A 210 -4.49 9.93 14.34
N ASN A 211 -4.37 10.51 15.55
CA ASN A 211 -3.18 10.38 16.39
C ASN A 211 -3.09 8.96 17.00
N VAL A 212 -3.03 7.96 16.13
CA VAL A 212 -3.09 6.53 16.45
C VAL A 212 -1.68 5.98 16.37
N ALA A 213 -1.39 5.03 17.26
CA ALA A 213 -0.13 4.32 17.29
C ALA A 213 -0.07 3.31 16.13
N ILE A 214 0.69 3.65 15.08
CA ILE A 214 0.73 2.88 13.82
C ILE A 214 2.15 2.47 13.39
N LEU A 215 3.19 2.94 14.09
CA LEU A 215 4.59 2.65 13.76
C LEU A 215 5.22 1.74 14.80
N SER A 216 5.81 0.63 14.36
CA SER A 216 6.51 -0.32 15.23
C SER A 216 7.89 0.20 15.67
N LEU A 217 8.17 0.13 16.96
CA LEU A 217 9.47 0.50 17.53
C LEU A 217 10.57 -0.49 17.15
N ALA A 218 11.75 0.03 16.84
CA ALA A 218 12.94 -0.79 16.54
C ALA A 218 13.47 -1.56 17.77
N LYS A 219 13.20 -1.07 18.98
CA LYS A 219 13.62 -1.72 20.24
C LYS A 219 12.71 -2.88 20.67
N ASP A 220 11.44 -2.81 20.27
CA ASP A 220 10.40 -3.76 20.63
C ASP A 220 9.32 -3.67 19.56
N GLU A 221 9.40 -4.57 18.57
CA GLU A 221 8.55 -4.54 17.38
C GLU A 221 7.05 -4.72 17.71
N ARG A 222 6.71 -5.16 18.93
CA ARG A 222 5.32 -5.28 19.39
C ARG A 222 4.76 -3.97 19.94
N LYS A 223 5.60 -2.97 20.20
CA LYS A 223 5.15 -1.67 20.67
C LYS A 223 4.99 -0.71 19.50
N PHE A 224 3.80 -0.17 19.41
CA PHE A 224 3.42 0.81 18.39
C PHE A 224 3.37 2.20 19.00
N ILE A 225 3.78 3.19 18.24
CA ILE A 225 3.78 4.60 18.61
C ILE A 225 3.19 5.47 17.50
N THR A 226 2.80 6.68 17.86
CA THR A 226 2.27 7.67 16.91
C THR A 226 3.39 8.26 16.05
N LEU A 227 3.05 8.92 14.94
CA LEU A 227 4.04 9.64 14.12
C LEU A 227 4.78 10.71 14.93
N SER A 228 4.07 11.40 15.83
CA SER A 228 4.63 12.51 16.61
C SER A 228 5.67 12.08 17.65
N GLU A 229 5.57 10.84 18.13
CA GLU A 229 6.48 10.25 19.11
C GLU A 229 7.69 9.57 18.46
N ALA A 230 7.62 9.32 17.16
CA ALA A 230 8.61 8.55 16.41
C ALA A 230 9.85 9.38 16.04
N VAL A 231 10.98 8.69 16.00
CA VAL A 231 12.22 9.17 15.40
C VAL A 231 12.43 8.40 14.10
N PHE A 232 12.37 9.09 12.98
CA PHE A 232 12.45 8.52 11.64
C PHE A 232 13.90 8.29 11.21
N PRO A 233 14.22 7.17 10.53
CA PRO A 233 15.57 6.87 10.05
C PRO A 233 16.14 7.97 9.14
N CYS A 234 17.47 7.99 8.98
CA CYS A 234 18.16 8.96 8.15
C CYS A 234 17.69 8.89 6.68
N ASN A 235 17.30 10.03 6.11
CA ASN A 235 17.06 10.18 4.68
C ASN A 235 18.37 10.64 4.01
N GLY A 236 19.20 9.71 3.52
CA GLY A 236 20.43 10.07 2.81
C GLY A 236 21.32 8.88 2.41
N GLN A 237 22.33 9.14 1.59
CA GLN A 237 23.37 8.18 1.22
C GLN A 237 24.31 7.95 2.41
N THR A 238 23.86 7.11 3.33
CA THR A 238 24.66 6.66 4.49
C THR A 238 25.08 5.21 4.26
N SER A 239 26.31 4.85 4.60
CA SER A 239 26.78 3.47 4.46
C SER A 239 25.94 2.51 5.34
N PRO A 240 25.78 1.24 4.95
CA PRO A 240 25.03 0.26 5.76
C PRO A 240 25.58 0.10 7.18
N ASP A 241 26.90 0.15 7.33
CA ASP A 241 27.57 0.05 8.63
C ASP A 241 27.24 1.24 9.53
N THR A 242 27.24 2.44 8.96
CA THR A 242 26.89 3.66 9.68
C THR A 242 25.41 3.70 10.07
N LEU A 243 24.51 3.26 9.20
CA LEU A 243 23.09 3.09 9.55
C LEU A 243 22.91 2.08 10.70
N ALA A 244 23.66 0.98 10.69
CA ALA A 244 23.60 -0.02 11.73
C ALA A 244 24.15 0.52 13.08
N ALA A 245 25.24 1.29 13.05
CA ALA A 245 25.81 1.95 14.23
C ALA A 245 24.84 2.98 14.84
N ILE A 246 24.22 3.80 14.00
CA ILE A 246 23.16 4.74 14.40
C ILE A 246 22.00 3.98 15.05
N LYS A 247 21.48 2.94 14.39
CA LYS A 247 20.36 2.13 14.91
C LYS A 247 20.68 1.55 16.28
N ARG A 248 21.83 0.89 16.44
CA ARG A 248 22.26 0.31 17.74
C ARG A 248 22.36 1.37 18.83
N THR A 249 22.96 2.52 18.51
CA THR A 249 23.17 3.61 19.46
C THR A 249 21.85 4.23 19.91
N LEU A 250 20.95 4.56 18.97
CA LEU A 250 19.66 5.17 19.31
C LEU A 250 18.78 4.22 20.12
N VAL A 251 18.77 2.93 19.75
CA VAL A 251 18.03 1.89 20.50
C VAL A 251 18.58 1.72 21.92
N SER A 252 19.91 1.68 22.10
CA SER A 252 20.53 1.55 23.43
C SER A 252 20.31 2.80 24.30
N CYS A 253 20.18 3.97 23.69
CA CYS A 253 19.84 5.22 24.36
C CYS A 253 18.34 5.37 24.68
N GLY A 254 17.51 4.40 24.28
CA GLY A 254 16.08 4.36 24.58
C GLY A 254 15.21 5.22 23.66
N GLU A 255 15.77 5.76 22.59
CA GLU A 255 15.04 6.59 21.63
C GLU A 255 13.94 5.81 20.92
N ASN A 256 12.89 6.53 20.51
CA ASN A 256 11.73 5.98 19.81
C ASN A 256 12.00 5.80 18.31
N LEU A 257 13.12 5.16 17.98
CA LEU A 257 13.48 4.85 16.60
C LEU A 257 12.48 3.84 16.03
N VAL A 258 11.94 4.13 14.85
CA VAL A 258 11.03 3.23 14.13
C VAL A 258 11.75 2.46 13.02
N THR A 259 11.22 1.30 12.64
CA THR A 259 11.67 0.54 11.47
C THR A 259 10.55 0.54 10.43
N LEU A 260 10.83 1.02 9.22
CA LEU A 260 9.83 1.22 8.17
C LEU A 260 10.29 0.58 6.86
N PRO A 261 9.41 -0.14 6.16
CA PRO A 261 9.61 -0.46 4.75
C PRO A 261 9.67 0.80 3.89
N SER A 262 10.37 0.73 2.76
CA SER A 262 10.54 1.88 1.85
C SER A 262 9.21 2.43 1.31
N SER A 263 8.21 1.56 1.11
CA SER A 263 6.86 1.95 0.68
C SER A 263 6.17 2.84 1.73
N VAL A 264 6.26 2.44 3.01
CA VAL A 264 5.68 3.17 4.15
C VAL A 264 6.40 4.49 4.39
N ALA A 265 7.74 4.49 4.36
CA ALA A 265 8.53 5.71 4.51
C ALA A 265 8.16 6.75 3.44
N ARG A 266 8.04 6.32 2.18
CA ARG A 266 7.60 7.16 1.06
C ARG A 266 6.17 7.67 1.25
N ALA A 267 5.25 6.82 1.66
CA ALA A 267 3.87 7.23 1.93
C ALA A 267 3.79 8.33 3.00
N ILE A 268 4.60 8.23 4.05
CA ILE A 268 4.69 9.25 5.11
C ILE A 268 5.30 10.54 4.56
N GLU A 269 6.39 10.46 3.79
CA GLU A 269 7.03 11.63 3.18
C GLU A 269 6.10 12.38 2.21
N GLU A 270 5.38 11.67 1.35
CA GLU A 270 4.54 12.26 0.30
C GLU A 270 3.20 12.80 0.82
N VAL A 271 2.61 12.16 1.85
CA VAL A 271 1.20 12.40 2.21
C VAL A 271 1.03 13.00 3.60
N CYS A 272 2.01 12.87 4.51
CA CYS A 272 1.89 13.43 5.86
C CYS A 272 1.97 14.97 5.83
N PRO A 273 0.92 15.69 6.26
CA PRO A 273 0.86 17.16 6.10
C PRO A 273 1.86 17.91 6.99
N TYR A 274 2.41 17.25 8.01
CA TYR A 274 3.36 17.80 8.96
C TYR A 274 4.70 17.05 8.94
N PHE A 275 5.05 16.39 7.83
CA PHE A 275 6.28 15.61 7.70
C PHE A 275 7.56 16.34 8.16
N ASN A 276 7.68 17.62 7.79
CA ASN A 276 8.85 18.45 8.11
C ASN A 276 8.99 18.78 9.61
N THR A 277 7.94 18.59 10.41
CA THR A 277 7.98 18.79 11.86
C THR A 277 8.26 17.50 12.63
N LEU A 278 8.23 16.35 11.95
CA LEU A 278 8.56 15.05 12.54
C LEU A 278 10.05 15.01 12.91
N LYS A 279 10.38 14.20 13.92
CA LYS A 279 11.76 14.04 14.35
C LYS A 279 12.48 13.08 13.43
N HIS A 280 13.52 13.57 12.77
CA HIS A 280 14.37 12.76 11.89
C HIS A 280 15.74 12.57 12.52
N VAL A 281 16.36 11.42 12.27
CA VAL A 281 17.77 11.24 12.61
C VAL A 281 18.59 12.16 11.70
N THR A 282 19.28 13.10 12.33
CA THR A 282 20.20 14.06 11.70
C THR A 282 21.54 14.06 12.42
N PRO A 283 22.62 14.55 11.79
CA PRO A 283 23.90 14.75 12.46
C PRO A 283 23.78 15.54 13.78
N THR A 284 23.04 16.65 13.81
CA THR A 284 22.77 17.42 15.04
C THR A 284 22.06 16.56 16.10
N PHE A 285 21.01 15.83 15.72
CA PHE A 285 20.26 14.98 16.65
C PHE A 285 21.14 13.90 17.29
N VAL A 286 22.00 13.26 16.50
CA VAL A 286 22.96 12.26 17.00
C VAL A 286 23.98 12.91 17.94
N ARG A 287 24.53 14.09 17.60
CA ARG A 287 25.42 14.84 18.51
C ARG A 287 24.76 15.13 19.85
N ASP A 288 23.50 15.57 19.86
CA ASP A 288 22.76 15.90 21.08
C ASP A 288 22.56 14.67 21.98
N ILE A 289 22.23 13.52 21.40
CA ILE A 289 22.11 12.26 22.13
C ILE A 289 23.46 11.87 22.74
N LEU A 290 24.53 11.87 21.94
CA LEU A 290 25.86 11.47 22.40
C LEU A 290 26.37 12.36 23.53
N ARG A 291 26.04 13.67 23.54
CA ARG A 291 26.34 14.55 24.68
C ARG A 291 25.56 14.17 25.93
N ARG A 292 24.29 13.81 25.78
CA ARG A 292 23.40 13.47 26.91
C ARG A 292 23.73 12.10 27.52
N THR A 293 24.03 11.10 26.70
CA THR A 293 24.23 9.71 27.14
C THR A 293 25.69 9.34 27.32
N GLY A 294 26.60 10.11 26.73
CA GLY A 294 28.01 9.75 26.61
C GLY A 294 28.25 8.62 25.60
N VAL A 295 29.52 8.33 25.34
CA VAL A 295 29.95 7.38 24.30
C VAL A 295 30.56 6.09 24.87
N HIS A 296 30.61 5.94 26.19
CA HIS A 296 31.33 4.89 26.89
C HIS A 296 30.84 3.47 26.54
N ASN A 297 29.53 3.30 26.29
CA ASN A 297 28.91 2.01 25.92
C ASN A 297 28.91 1.74 24.40
N ILE A 298 29.53 2.60 23.60
CA ILE A 298 29.59 2.48 22.14
C ILE A 298 30.93 1.87 21.73
N SER A 299 30.91 0.85 20.87
CA SER A 299 32.12 0.20 20.35
C SER A 299 33.01 1.17 19.57
N LYS A 300 34.29 0.83 19.40
CA LYS A 300 35.23 1.69 18.68
C LYS A 300 34.81 1.88 17.22
N GLU A 301 34.34 0.80 16.59
CA GLU A 301 33.87 0.77 15.21
C GLU A 301 32.62 1.67 15.05
N ASP A 302 31.65 1.54 15.96
CA ASP A 302 30.43 2.36 15.93
C ASP A 302 30.77 3.84 16.17
N ARG A 303 31.75 4.16 17.03
CA ARG A 303 32.21 5.54 17.23
C ARG A 303 32.77 6.16 15.96
N LEU A 304 33.51 5.41 15.15
CA LEU A 304 34.05 5.89 13.88
C LEU A 304 32.93 6.14 12.86
N CYS A 305 32.00 5.20 12.73
CA CYS A 305 30.82 5.35 11.89
C CYS A 305 29.96 6.56 12.31
N LEU A 306 29.70 6.71 13.60
CA LEU A 306 28.97 7.85 14.14
C LEU A 306 29.73 9.16 13.91
N LEU A 307 31.06 9.15 14.07
CA LEU A 307 31.89 10.32 13.79
C LEU A 307 31.75 10.74 12.32
N GLU A 308 31.91 9.81 11.38
CA GLU A 308 31.73 10.07 9.94
C GLU A 308 30.35 10.68 9.66
N TYR A 309 29.30 10.11 10.26
CA TYR A 309 27.95 10.64 10.12
C TYR A 309 27.79 12.06 10.68
N ILE A 310 28.25 12.33 11.91
CA ILE A 310 28.10 13.65 12.52
C ILE A 310 28.98 14.73 11.87
N LEU A 311 30.00 14.36 11.09
CA LEU A 311 30.81 15.30 10.33
C LEU A 311 30.17 15.68 8.98
N SER A 312 29.24 14.87 8.48
CA SER A 312 28.65 15.02 7.15
C SER A 312 27.88 16.32 6.91
N ASP A 313 27.42 17.01 7.97
CA ASP A 313 26.72 18.30 7.86
C ASP A 313 27.64 19.52 7.94
N GLY A 314 28.96 19.32 8.10
CA GLY A 314 29.95 20.40 8.15
C GLY A 314 29.87 21.31 9.37
N LYS A 315 29.03 21.01 10.38
CA LYS A 315 28.86 21.85 11.58
C LYS A 315 29.90 21.55 12.65
N TYR A 316 31.18 21.71 12.31
CA TYR A 316 32.30 21.32 13.17
C TYR A 316 32.36 22.08 14.51
N SER A 317 31.83 23.31 14.56
CA SER A 317 31.73 24.09 15.80
C SER A 317 30.87 23.42 16.87
N GLU A 318 29.95 22.53 16.47
CA GLU A 318 29.11 21.77 17.40
C GLU A 318 29.84 20.56 18.00
N LEU A 319 31.04 20.19 17.55
CA LEU A 319 31.71 18.99 18.04
C LEU A 319 32.27 19.12 19.47
N GLY A 320 32.42 20.36 19.96
CA GLY A 320 33.02 20.64 21.26
C GLY A 320 32.48 19.76 22.39
N GLY A 321 33.40 19.12 23.12
CA GLY A 321 33.09 18.25 24.25
C GLY A 321 32.72 16.80 23.91
N LEU A 322 32.46 16.46 22.65
CA LEU A 322 32.19 15.07 22.25
C LEU A 322 33.47 14.23 22.29
N GLN A 323 33.46 13.11 23.01
CA GLN A 323 34.59 12.19 23.12
C GLN A 323 34.71 11.24 21.92
N LEU A 324 34.74 11.80 20.71
CA LEU A 324 34.77 11.06 19.45
C LEU A 324 35.99 11.32 18.59
N LEU A 325 36.96 12.14 19.03
CA LEU A 325 38.18 12.37 18.26
C LEU A 325 39.14 11.17 18.41
N PRO A 326 39.40 10.38 17.35
CA PRO A 326 40.29 9.21 17.44
C PRO A 326 41.76 9.63 17.54
N LEU A 327 42.53 8.86 18.31
CA LEU A 327 43.97 9.04 18.49
C LEU A 327 44.75 7.86 17.87
N ASN A 328 46.04 8.07 17.58
CA ASN A 328 46.89 7.05 16.97
C ASN A 328 47.11 5.80 17.86
N ASP A 329 46.92 5.93 19.16
CA ASP A 329 46.95 4.81 20.12
C ASP A 329 45.62 4.01 20.14
N GLY A 330 44.65 4.37 19.29
CA GLY A 330 43.34 3.75 19.22
C GLY A 330 42.39 4.14 20.36
N SER A 331 42.74 5.16 21.16
CA SER A 331 41.86 5.78 22.14
C SER A 331 41.07 6.94 21.52
N PHE A 332 40.14 7.51 22.28
CA PHE A 332 39.31 8.65 21.85
C PHE A 332 39.42 9.77 22.88
N ARG A 333 39.48 11.01 22.41
CA ARG A 333 39.46 12.21 23.24
C ARG A 333 38.31 13.15 22.86
N ALA A 334 38.08 14.15 23.71
CA ALA A 334 37.10 15.20 23.43
C ALA A 334 37.63 16.18 22.37
N PHE A 335 36.74 16.69 21.51
CA PHE A 335 37.02 17.88 20.70
C PHE A 335 37.10 19.12 21.61
N THR A 336 38.20 19.88 21.50
CA THR A 336 38.46 21.09 22.29
C THR A 336 38.93 22.22 21.37
N ASN A 337 38.77 23.47 21.82
CA ASN A 337 39.27 24.65 21.13
C ASN A 337 40.54 25.22 21.80
N ARG A 338 41.27 24.40 22.56
CA ARG A 338 42.47 24.84 23.27
C ARG A 338 43.65 24.79 22.30
N GLU A 339 44.45 25.85 22.23
CA GLU A 339 45.63 25.89 21.34
C GLU A 339 46.61 24.74 21.63
N GLU A 340 46.76 24.37 22.90
CA GLU A 340 47.60 23.25 23.35
C GLU A 340 47.14 21.88 22.79
N ASP A 341 45.88 21.77 22.38
CA ASP A 341 45.27 20.56 21.84
C ASP A 341 45.25 20.54 20.30
N THR A 342 45.94 21.48 19.65
CA THR A 342 46.00 21.57 18.18
C THR A 342 46.68 20.33 17.60
N ALA A 343 45.91 19.52 16.87
CA ALA A 343 46.43 18.41 16.09
C ALA A 343 46.58 18.84 14.62
N LEU A 344 47.78 18.69 14.05
CA LEU A 344 48.01 18.86 12.62
C LEU A 344 47.85 17.50 11.94
N ILE A 345 47.00 17.46 10.92
CA ILE A 345 46.73 16.27 10.12
C ILE A 345 47.46 16.44 8.79
N ASP A 346 48.21 15.42 8.38
CA ASP A 346 48.85 15.41 7.07
C ASP A 346 47.78 15.41 5.96
N SER A 347 47.94 16.28 4.97
CA SER A 347 47.12 16.28 3.78
C SER A 347 48.00 16.16 2.54
N SER A 348 47.39 15.76 1.41
CA SER A 348 48.09 15.73 0.11
C SER A 348 48.65 17.11 -0.28
N ASP A 349 48.00 18.16 0.18
CA ASP A 349 48.36 19.56 -0.13
C ASP A 349 49.41 20.10 0.85
N PHE A 350 49.50 19.51 2.05
CA PHE A 350 50.45 19.86 3.10
C PHE A 350 51.00 18.60 3.79
N PRO A 351 51.84 17.80 3.08
CA PRO A 351 52.52 16.67 3.70
C PRO A 351 53.60 17.16 4.65
N ARG A 352 53.66 16.61 5.87
CA ARG A 352 54.76 16.86 6.81
C ARG A 352 56.13 16.41 6.30
#